data_AF-A0A846RNI8-F1
#
_entry.id   AF-A0A846RNI8-F1
#
_cell.length_a   1.000
_cell.length_b   1.000
_cell.length_c   1.000
_cell.angle_alpha   90.00
_cell.angle_beta   90.00
_cell.angle_gamma   90.00
#
_symmetry.space_group_name_H-M   'P 1'
#
loop_
_entity.id
_entity.type
_entity.pdbx_description
1 polymer ?
#
loop_
_entity_poly.entity_id
_entity_poly.type
_entity_poly.pdbx_seq_one_letter_code
_entity_poly.pdbx_strand_id
1 'polypeptide(L)'
;MNRDRRTVHLVLTAGLLVCATSCSLLPGAGAPGNPGGDSAEDRSYPWHTDIVATVFWVGEIHDPTASDGSQEISTYDSNWMANYGGCDGVIVEGSCETEPRVASNGYFPSSMTPKQNPFYLDLPFDDVNDEDAFEMREEVIPWAEDPGYAGKADDRTFSYMKNRWVRMEKDGSTCYGQIQDAGPGVYDDAEYVFGTLDQRPANTRFNGAGMDVSPALAGCLQFEQLNGAQARVDWKFVEESEVPDGPWKILVTTAGVVPFEGR
;
A
#
# COMPACT_ATOMS: atom_id res chain seq x y z
N MET A 1 65.99 -23.21 66.99
CA MET A 1 66.35 -22.87 65.60
C MET A 1 65.86 -21.46 65.32
N ASN A 2 66.72 -20.44 65.49
CA ASN A 2 67.44 -19.72 64.41
C ASN A 2 66.44 -18.98 63.49
N ARG A 3 66.38 -17.66 63.32
CA ARG A 3 67.22 -16.48 63.61
C ARG A 3 66.27 -15.25 63.46
N ASP A 4 66.21 -14.29 64.39
CA ASP A 4 66.88 -12.96 64.31
C ASP A 4 66.68 -12.27 62.92
N ARG A 5 66.26 -11.01 62.74
CA ARG A 5 66.51 -9.77 63.50
C ARG A 5 65.93 -8.55 62.73
N ARG A 6 65.41 -7.54 63.45
CA ARG A 6 65.75 -6.07 63.37
C ARG A 6 65.45 -5.31 62.05
N THR A 7 65.10 -4.02 61.93
CA THR A 7 65.17 -2.75 62.72
C THR A 7 64.36 -1.68 61.94
N VAL A 8 63.36 -1.01 62.54
CA VAL A 8 63.21 0.45 62.85
C VAL A 8 63.89 1.48 61.93
N HIS A 9 63.13 2.47 61.43
CA HIS A 9 63.41 3.94 61.33
C HIS A 9 62.18 4.59 60.64
N LEU A 10 61.30 5.38 61.28
CA LEU A 10 61.40 6.73 61.87
C LEU A 10 61.38 7.88 60.82
N VAL A 11 60.19 8.51 60.72
CA VAL A 11 59.88 9.97 60.61
C VAL A 11 60.19 10.70 59.30
N LEU A 12 59.16 11.34 58.70
CA LEU A 12 59.01 12.81 58.74
C LEU A 12 57.62 13.29 58.27
N THR A 13 57.11 14.26 59.03
CA THR A 13 55.86 15.02 58.93
C THR A 13 55.91 16.17 57.91
N ALA A 14 54.78 16.45 57.26
CA ALA A 14 54.25 17.76 56.85
C ALA A 14 52.99 17.47 56.00
N GLY A 15 51.85 18.15 56.01
CA GLY A 15 51.41 19.43 56.54
C GLY A 15 50.03 19.68 55.90
N LEU A 16 49.17 20.42 56.61
CA LEU A 16 47.84 20.92 56.26
C LEU A 16 47.58 21.19 54.76
N LEU A 17 46.35 20.97 54.27
CA LEU A 17 45.32 22.02 54.16
C LEU A 17 44.00 21.47 53.57
N VAL A 18 42.91 22.01 54.11
CA VAL A 18 41.50 21.88 53.75
C VAL A 18 41.24 22.28 52.28
N CYS A 19 40.34 21.58 51.59
CA CYS A 19 39.35 22.21 50.70
C CYS A 19 38.21 21.25 50.41
N ALA A 20 37.02 21.58 50.92
CA ALA A 20 35.77 20.98 50.50
C ALA A 20 35.47 21.44 49.07
N THR A 21 35.27 20.49 48.15
CA THR A 21 34.67 20.76 46.85
C THR A 21 33.54 19.80 46.62
N SER A 22 32.34 20.34 46.79
CA SER A 22 31.06 19.83 46.33
C SER A 22 31.17 19.47 44.84
N CYS A 23 31.03 18.19 44.52
CA CYS A 23 30.94 17.75 43.12
C CYS A 23 29.45 17.75 42.75
N SER A 24 29.03 18.82 42.09
CA SER A 24 27.72 18.96 41.48
C SER A 24 27.50 17.84 40.47
N LEU A 25 26.42 17.06 40.65
CA LEU A 25 25.91 16.15 39.63
C LEU A 25 25.41 17.00 38.46
N LEU A 26 26.15 16.98 37.35
CA LEU A 26 25.61 17.38 36.06
C LEU A 26 24.71 16.25 35.55
N PRO A 27 23.49 16.53 35.06
CA PRO A 27 22.75 15.57 34.26
C PRO A 27 23.60 15.28 33.03
N GLY A 28 23.89 14.00 32.79
CA GLY A 28 24.48 13.57 31.53
C GLY A 28 23.63 14.10 30.39
N ALA A 29 24.26 14.80 29.45
CA ALA A 29 23.64 15.19 28.21
C ALA A 29 23.07 13.92 27.56
N GLY A 30 21.74 13.80 27.56
CA GLY A 30 21.05 12.85 26.71
C GLY A 30 21.51 13.11 25.29
N ALA A 31 22.02 12.09 24.62
CA ALA A 31 22.22 12.14 23.19
C ALA A 31 20.91 12.63 22.55
N PRO A 32 20.94 13.58 21.59
CA PRO A 32 19.75 13.93 20.86
C PRO A 32 19.24 12.65 20.21
N GLY A 33 18.03 12.23 20.60
CA GLY A 33 17.31 11.17 19.94
C GLY A 33 17.24 11.53 18.47
N ASN A 34 17.82 10.68 17.64
CA ASN A 34 17.60 10.73 16.21
C ASN A 34 16.06 10.68 16.01
N PRO A 35 15.43 11.59 15.25
CA PRO A 35 14.11 11.32 14.71
C PRO A 35 14.33 10.29 13.60
N GLY A 36 14.66 9.06 14.00
CA GLY A 36 14.73 7.93 13.09
C GLY A 36 13.32 7.67 12.64
N GLY A 37 13.06 7.90 11.35
CA GLY A 37 11.76 7.66 10.73
C GLY A 37 11.25 6.27 11.09
N ASP A 38 9.92 6.18 11.22
CA ASP A 38 9.24 4.90 11.29
C ASP A 38 9.83 4.01 10.20
N SER A 39 10.43 2.89 10.60
CA SER A 39 10.79 1.85 9.64
C SER A 39 9.52 1.48 8.89
N ALA A 40 9.59 1.34 7.56
CA ALA A 40 8.45 0.96 6.72
C ALA A 40 7.64 -0.23 7.30
N GLU A 41 8.30 -1.13 8.06
CA GLU A 41 7.70 -2.28 8.76
C GLU A 41 6.71 -1.96 9.89
N ASP A 42 6.66 -0.72 10.43
CA ASP A 42 5.80 -0.33 11.56
C ASP A 42 4.79 0.80 11.20
N ARG A 43 4.64 1.15 9.91
CA ARG A 43 3.75 2.24 9.49
C ARG A 43 2.28 1.87 9.70
N SER A 44 1.56 2.67 10.49
CA SER A 44 0.11 2.54 10.62
C SER A 44 -0.62 3.39 9.58
N TYR A 45 -1.58 2.80 8.89
CA TYR A 45 -2.44 3.49 7.93
C TYR A 45 -3.84 3.78 8.49
N PRO A 46 -4.43 4.95 8.16
CA PRO A 46 -5.80 5.26 8.57
C PRO A 46 -6.80 4.31 7.90
N TRP A 47 -7.93 4.08 8.58
CA TRP A 47 -9.08 3.42 7.98
C TRP A 47 -9.94 4.43 7.21
N HIS A 48 -10.40 4.00 6.05
CA HIS A 48 -11.46 4.63 5.28
C HIS A 48 -12.71 3.78 5.44
N THR A 49 -13.77 4.34 6.03
CA THR A 49 -14.94 3.56 6.45
C THR A 49 -16.17 3.86 5.62
N ASP A 50 -17.03 2.86 5.44
CA ASP A 50 -18.31 3.00 4.74
C ASP A 50 -18.15 3.59 3.32
N ILE A 51 -17.20 3.04 2.56
CA ILE A 51 -16.84 3.46 1.21
C ILE A 51 -17.62 2.64 0.19
N VAL A 52 -18.25 3.30 -0.78
CA VAL A 52 -18.85 2.60 -1.93
C VAL A 52 -17.73 1.99 -2.77
N ALA A 53 -17.83 0.68 -3.00
CA ALA A 53 -16.96 -0.07 -3.89
C ALA A 53 -17.78 -0.62 -5.07
N THR A 54 -17.26 -0.41 -6.27
CA THR A 54 -17.80 -0.93 -7.54
C THR A 54 -17.00 -2.15 -7.99
N VAL A 55 -17.51 -2.88 -8.98
CA VAL A 55 -16.80 -4.03 -9.57
C VAL A 55 -16.38 -3.68 -10.98
N PHE A 56 -15.09 -3.90 -11.27
CA PHE A 56 -14.50 -3.82 -12.60
C PHE A 56 -13.70 -5.09 -12.86
N TRP A 57 -13.36 -5.37 -14.12
CA TRP A 57 -12.53 -6.53 -14.42
C TRP A 57 -11.62 -6.33 -15.62
N VAL A 58 -10.46 -6.98 -15.61
CA VAL A 58 -9.53 -6.96 -16.76
C VAL A 58 -10.23 -7.49 -18.01
N GLY A 59 -10.22 -6.66 -19.06
CA GLY A 59 -10.90 -6.92 -20.33
C GLY A 59 -12.31 -6.33 -20.44
N GLU A 60 -12.85 -5.71 -19.39
CA GLU A 60 -14.11 -4.97 -19.48
C GLU A 60 -14.01 -3.83 -20.51
N ILE A 61 -15.06 -3.66 -21.32
CA ILE A 61 -15.25 -2.47 -22.16
C ILE A 61 -16.60 -1.88 -21.81
N HIS A 62 -16.61 -0.89 -20.93
CA HIS A 62 -17.83 -0.21 -20.50
C HIS A 62 -18.24 0.91 -21.46
N ASP A 63 -17.26 1.66 -22.00
CA ASP A 63 -17.47 2.69 -23.01
C ASP A 63 -16.29 2.72 -24.01
N PRO A 64 -16.42 2.16 -25.22
CA PRO A 64 -15.33 2.11 -26.19
C PRO A 64 -14.94 3.49 -26.75
N THR A 65 -15.68 4.55 -26.42
CA THR A 65 -15.43 5.92 -26.88
C THR A 65 -14.81 6.82 -25.81
N ALA A 66 -14.85 6.41 -24.55
CA ALA A 66 -14.21 7.11 -23.45
C ALA A 66 -12.74 6.71 -23.32
N SER A 67 -11.89 7.65 -22.89
CA SER A 67 -10.46 7.40 -22.67
C SER A 67 -10.18 6.42 -21.52
N ASP A 68 -11.11 6.34 -20.56
CA ASP A 68 -11.11 5.49 -19.37
C ASP A 68 -12.16 4.36 -19.45
N GLY A 69 -12.73 4.12 -20.64
CA GLY A 69 -13.88 3.22 -20.78
C GLY A 69 -13.54 1.75 -21.06
N SER A 70 -12.25 1.39 -20.99
CA SER A 70 -11.78 0.01 -21.21
C SER A 70 -10.72 -0.38 -20.21
N GLN A 71 -10.89 -1.58 -19.66
CA GLN A 71 -9.97 -2.27 -18.76
C GLN A 71 -9.14 -3.33 -19.51
N GLU A 72 -9.01 -3.20 -20.84
CA GLU A 72 -8.01 -3.96 -21.61
C GLU A 72 -6.58 -3.45 -21.36
N ILE A 73 -6.50 -2.21 -20.87
CA ILE A 73 -5.32 -1.50 -20.37
C ILE A 73 -5.63 -1.01 -18.95
N SER A 74 -4.60 -0.65 -18.18
CA SER A 74 -4.76 0.09 -16.93
C SER A 74 -3.86 1.32 -16.93
N THR A 75 -4.05 2.21 -15.95
CA THR A 75 -3.13 3.31 -15.62
C THR A 75 -1.67 2.86 -15.57
N TYR A 76 -1.41 1.61 -15.13
CA TYR A 76 -0.06 1.10 -14.94
C TYR A 76 0.37 0.00 -15.93
N ASP A 77 -0.49 -0.40 -16.86
CA ASP A 77 -0.17 -1.44 -17.85
C ASP A 77 -0.89 -1.21 -19.18
N SER A 78 -0.15 -0.73 -20.18
CA SER A 78 -0.68 -0.48 -21.53
C SER A 78 -1.05 -1.74 -22.31
N ASN A 79 -0.83 -2.93 -21.75
CA ASN A 79 -1.16 -4.23 -22.34
C ASN A 79 -1.78 -5.16 -21.29
N TRP A 80 -2.58 -4.58 -20.38
CA TRP A 80 -3.02 -5.23 -19.15
C TRP A 80 -3.74 -6.56 -19.40
N MET A 81 -4.70 -6.64 -20.31
CA MET A 81 -5.42 -7.89 -20.59
C MET A 81 -4.49 -9.02 -21.03
N ALA A 82 -3.56 -8.74 -21.94
CA ALA A 82 -2.63 -9.75 -22.42
C ALA A 82 -1.61 -10.17 -21.34
N ASN A 83 -1.15 -9.21 -20.53
CA ASN A 83 -0.21 -9.44 -19.43
C ASN A 83 -0.87 -10.17 -18.25
N TYR A 84 -2.14 -9.87 -17.95
CA TYR A 84 -2.99 -10.58 -16.99
C TYR A 84 -3.28 -12.02 -17.45
N GLY A 85 -3.37 -12.24 -18.77
CA GLY A 85 -3.53 -13.57 -19.36
C GLY A 85 -4.84 -13.77 -20.13
N GLY A 86 -5.69 -12.73 -20.24
CA GLY A 86 -6.95 -12.74 -20.96
C GLY A 86 -8.05 -12.02 -20.19
N CYS A 87 -9.30 -12.27 -20.59
CA CYS A 87 -10.50 -11.78 -19.91
C CYS A 87 -10.59 -12.32 -18.47
N ASP A 88 -10.73 -11.43 -17.49
CA ASP A 88 -10.95 -11.81 -16.09
C ASP A 88 -12.40 -12.17 -15.78
N GLY A 89 -12.93 -13.11 -16.56
CA GLY A 89 -14.35 -13.46 -16.55
C GLY A 89 -14.66 -14.53 -17.59
N VAL A 90 -15.79 -14.37 -18.28
CA VAL A 90 -16.26 -15.25 -19.35
C VAL A 90 -16.41 -14.47 -20.65
N ILE A 91 -16.05 -15.08 -21.77
CA ILE A 91 -16.33 -14.51 -23.08
C ILE A 91 -17.77 -14.84 -23.49
N VAL A 92 -18.62 -13.82 -23.61
CA VAL A 92 -20.01 -13.93 -24.07
C VAL A 92 -20.16 -13.12 -25.35
N GLU A 93 -20.46 -13.81 -26.46
CA GLU A 93 -20.64 -13.17 -27.78
C GLU A 93 -19.44 -12.30 -28.24
N GLY A 94 -18.24 -12.62 -27.76
CA GLY A 94 -17.01 -11.87 -28.07
C GLY A 94 -16.71 -10.71 -27.12
N SER A 95 -17.60 -10.43 -26.16
CA SER A 95 -17.38 -9.50 -25.05
C SER A 95 -16.81 -10.22 -23.83
N CYS A 96 -15.96 -9.53 -23.05
CA CYS A 96 -15.50 -10.02 -21.77
C CYS A 96 -16.47 -9.58 -20.67
N GLU A 97 -17.20 -10.53 -20.10
CA GLU A 97 -18.16 -10.30 -19.02
C GLU A 97 -17.64 -10.88 -17.71
N THR A 98 -17.93 -10.26 -16.57
CA THR A 98 -17.60 -10.80 -15.25
C THR A 98 -18.32 -12.12 -14.94
N GLU A 99 -17.82 -12.89 -13.97
CA GLU A 99 -18.41 -14.16 -13.53
C GLU A 99 -18.40 -14.30 -11.99
N PRO A 100 -19.36 -15.04 -11.40
CA PRO A 100 -19.34 -15.31 -9.97
C PRO A 100 -18.08 -16.06 -9.53
N ARG A 101 -17.48 -15.64 -8.42
CA ARG A 101 -16.32 -16.30 -7.81
C ARG A 101 -16.72 -17.19 -6.65
N VAL A 102 -16.01 -18.30 -6.46
CA VAL A 102 -16.30 -19.28 -5.41
C VAL A 102 -15.08 -19.56 -4.54
N ALA A 103 -15.30 -19.78 -3.25
CA ALA A 103 -14.19 -20.04 -2.32
C ALA A 103 -13.42 -21.34 -2.64
N SER A 104 -14.08 -22.33 -3.25
CA SER A 104 -13.50 -23.66 -3.51
C SER A 104 -12.32 -23.67 -4.48
N ASN A 105 -12.20 -22.65 -5.35
CA ASN A 105 -11.05 -22.45 -6.23
C ASN A 105 -10.21 -21.24 -5.82
N GLY A 106 -10.38 -20.73 -4.59
CA GLY A 106 -9.69 -19.54 -4.12
C GLY A 106 -10.17 -18.24 -4.78
N TYR A 107 -11.39 -18.20 -5.33
CA TYR A 107 -11.96 -17.06 -6.06
C TYR A 107 -11.25 -16.71 -7.37
N PHE A 108 -10.44 -17.62 -7.91
CA PHE A 108 -9.75 -17.42 -9.18
C PHE A 108 -10.72 -17.48 -10.39
N PRO A 109 -10.31 -16.93 -11.55
CA PRO A 109 -10.91 -17.15 -12.86
C PRO A 109 -11.26 -18.60 -13.13
N SER A 110 -12.49 -18.84 -13.63
CA SER A 110 -12.94 -20.19 -13.96
C SER A 110 -12.67 -20.56 -15.42
N SER A 111 -12.61 -19.57 -16.30
CA SER A 111 -12.47 -19.75 -17.75
C SER A 111 -11.05 -19.57 -18.29
N MET A 112 -10.11 -19.14 -17.44
CA MET A 112 -8.72 -18.91 -17.80
C MET A 112 -7.79 -19.07 -16.59
N THR A 113 -6.48 -19.05 -16.82
CA THR A 113 -5.48 -19.03 -15.74
C THR A 113 -4.77 -17.69 -15.78
N PRO A 114 -4.90 -16.85 -14.73
CA PRO A 114 -4.25 -15.56 -14.72
C PRO A 114 -2.74 -15.70 -14.55
N LYS A 115 -2.00 -14.71 -15.03
CA LYS A 115 -0.54 -14.54 -14.90
C LYS A 115 -0.18 -13.42 -13.91
N GLN A 116 -1.18 -12.66 -13.47
CA GLN A 116 -1.10 -11.61 -12.46
C GLN A 116 -2.14 -11.90 -11.36
N ASN A 117 -2.03 -11.22 -10.23
CA ASN A 117 -2.90 -11.43 -9.07
C ASN A 117 -4.37 -11.16 -9.43
N PRO A 118 -5.30 -12.11 -9.27
CA PRO A 118 -6.73 -11.87 -9.50
C PRO A 118 -7.38 -11.01 -8.41
N PHE A 119 -6.72 -10.79 -7.27
CA PHE A 119 -7.14 -9.87 -6.22
C PHE A 119 -6.54 -8.50 -6.47
N TYR A 120 -7.09 -7.78 -7.43
CA TYR A 120 -6.68 -6.42 -7.77
C TYR A 120 -7.79 -5.40 -7.51
N LEU A 121 -7.41 -4.15 -7.32
CA LEU A 121 -8.30 -3.01 -7.11
C LEU A 121 -7.69 -1.73 -7.72
N ASP A 122 -8.47 -0.66 -7.67
CA ASP A 122 -8.00 0.71 -7.89
C ASP A 122 -8.29 1.63 -6.69
N LEU A 123 -7.62 2.79 -6.69
CA LEU A 123 -7.88 3.92 -5.81
C LEU A 123 -7.75 5.21 -6.64
N PRO A 124 -8.43 6.31 -6.27
CA PRO A 124 -8.55 7.50 -7.12
C PRO A 124 -7.29 8.39 -7.01
N PHE A 125 -6.14 7.83 -7.34
CA PHE A 125 -4.84 8.49 -7.36
C PHE A 125 -3.91 7.85 -8.40
N ASP A 126 -3.86 8.42 -9.61
CA ASP A 126 -2.97 8.02 -10.70
C ASP A 126 -1.66 8.79 -10.58
N ASP A 127 -0.70 8.21 -9.85
CA ASP A 127 0.59 8.85 -9.60
C ASP A 127 1.54 8.82 -10.81
N VAL A 128 1.08 8.47 -12.01
CA VAL A 128 1.90 8.34 -13.22
C VAL A 128 1.41 9.23 -14.36
N ASN A 129 0.12 9.20 -14.66
CA ASN A 129 -0.45 9.82 -15.86
C ASN A 129 -1.30 11.05 -15.56
N ASP A 130 -1.88 11.17 -14.36
CA ASP A 130 -2.58 12.38 -13.96
C ASP A 130 -1.55 13.45 -13.56
N GLU A 131 -1.68 14.65 -14.13
CA GLU A 131 -0.68 15.70 -13.95
C GLU A 131 -0.66 16.25 -12.53
N ASP A 132 -1.83 16.45 -11.92
CA ASP A 132 -1.96 17.01 -10.58
C ASP A 132 -1.49 15.98 -9.54
N ALA A 133 -1.92 14.73 -9.67
CA ALA A 133 -1.45 13.63 -8.84
C ALA A 133 0.06 13.40 -8.97
N PHE A 134 0.59 13.47 -10.20
CA PHE A 134 2.02 13.31 -10.44
C PHE A 134 2.84 14.43 -9.79
N GLU A 135 2.38 15.69 -9.86
CA GLU A 135 3.07 16.84 -9.23
C GLU A 135 3.14 16.70 -7.70
N MET A 136 2.09 16.17 -7.06
CA MET A 136 2.03 16.06 -5.60
C MET A 136 2.52 14.71 -5.03
N ARG A 137 2.79 13.70 -5.86
CA ARG A 137 3.00 12.30 -5.42
C ARG A 137 4.08 12.11 -4.36
N GLU A 138 5.21 12.84 -4.43
CA GLU A 138 6.30 12.70 -3.46
C GLU A 138 5.90 13.28 -2.09
N GLU A 139 5.05 14.32 -2.07
CA GLU A 139 4.59 14.98 -0.85
C GLU A 139 3.48 14.17 -0.15
N VAL A 140 2.51 13.65 -0.91
CA VAL A 140 1.29 13.08 -0.34
C VAL A 140 1.35 11.58 -0.08
N ILE A 141 2.21 10.84 -0.80
CA ILE A 141 2.30 9.38 -0.67
C ILE A 141 3.18 9.03 0.54
N PRO A 142 2.65 8.35 1.58
CA PRO A 142 3.37 8.18 2.86
C PRO A 142 4.69 7.41 2.78
N TRP A 143 4.91 6.64 1.71
CA TRP A 143 6.09 5.82 1.46
C TRP A 143 6.97 6.35 0.32
N ALA A 144 6.73 7.57 -0.18
CA ALA A 144 7.50 8.11 -1.29
C ALA A 144 9.01 8.21 -1.00
N GLU A 145 9.37 8.45 0.26
CA GLU A 145 10.74 8.57 0.74
C GLU A 145 11.33 7.27 1.31
N ASP A 146 10.59 6.15 1.23
CA ASP A 146 11.07 4.88 1.74
C ASP A 146 12.21 4.30 0.88
N PRO A 147 13.09 3.48 1.46
CA PRO A 147 14.08 2.73 0.69
C PRO A 147 13.42 1.92 -0.44
N GLY A 148 13.88 2.13 -1.68
CA GLY A 148 13.30 1.51 -2.88
C GLY A 148 12.29 2.38 -3.62
N TYR A 149 11.76 3.42 -2.96
CA TYR A 149 10.84 4.40 -3.51
C TYR A 149 11.50 5.78 -3.68
N ALA A 150 12.38 6.17 -2.75
CA ALA A 150 13.02 7.48 -2.75
C ALA A 150 13.77 7.82 -4.05
N GLY A 151 13.71 9.09 -4.46
CA GLY A 151 14.36 9.60 -5.67
C GLY A 151 13.65 9.25 -6.98
N LYS A 152 12.35 8.96 -6.91
CA LYS A 152 11.50 8.61 -8.05
C LYS A 152 10.41 9.64 -8.37
N ALA A 153 10.42 10.81 -7.72
CA ALA A 153 9.41 11.84 -7.91
C ALA A 153 9.18 12.20 -9.38
N ASP A 154 10.27 12.45 -10.12
CA ASP A 154 10.23 12.84 -11.54
C ASP A 154 10.14 11.65 -12.52
N ASP A 155 9.98 10.41 -12.04
CA ASP A 155 10.01 9.20 -12.87
C ASP A 155 8.60 8.69 -13.20
N ARG A 156 8.09 9.03 -14.39
CA ARG A 156 6.80 8.51 -14.93
C ARG A 156 6.83 7.04 -15.33
N THR A 157 8.00 6.40 -15.34
CA THR A 157 8.08 4.94 -15.56
C THR A 157 7.98 4.15 -14.26
N PHE A 158 7.78 4.85 -13.15
CA PHE A 158 7.64 4.30 -11.81
C PHE A 158 6.32 4.74 -11.20
N SER A 159 5.67 3.85 -10.46
CA SER A 159 4.51 4.15 -9.62
C SER A 159 4.83 3.78 -8.18
N TYR A 160 4.58 4.70 -7.26
CA TYR A 160 4.53 4.44 -5.83
C TYR A 160 3.29 3.62 -5.45
N MET A 161 2.21 3.70 -6.22
CA MET A 161 0.93 3.03 -5.94
C MET A 161 0.86 1.59 -6.44
N LYS A 162 1.32 1.31 -7.67
CA LYS A 162 1.23 -0.01 -8.30
C LYS A 162 1.84 -1.09 -7.39
N ASN A 163 1.13 -2.20 -7.25
CA ASN A 163 1.49 -3.37 -6.43
C ASN A 163 1.43 -3.17 -4.90
N ARG A 164 1.09 -1.98 -4.39
CA ARG A 164 0.83 -1.78 -2.96
C ARG A 164 -0.42 -2.56 -2.54
N TRP A 165 -0.44 -2.96 -1.28
CA TRP A 165 -1.50 -3.81 -0.72
C TRP A 165 -2.54 -2.99 0.03
N VAL A 166 -3.80 -3.40 -0.14
CA VAL A 166 -4.95 -2.86 0.57
C VAL A 166 -5.69 -3.99 1.27
N ARG A 167 -6.02 -3.78 2.54
CA ARG A 167 -6.96 -4.60 3.31
C ARG A 167 -8.35 -4.00 3.16
N MET A 168 -9.33 -4.85 2.90
CA MET A 168 -10.74 -4.49 2.84
C MET A 168 -11.55 -5.38 3.79
N GLU A 169 -12.59 -4.79 4.39
CA GLU A 169 -13.54 -5.46 5.26
C GLU A 169 -14.98 -5.17 4.86
N LYS A 170 -15.81 -6.22 4.89
CA LYS A 170 -17.26 -6.14 4.71
C LYS A 170 -17.94 -7.26 5.49
N ASP A 171 -18.87 -6.91 6.37
CA ASP A 171 -19.72 -7.86 7.10
C ASP A 171 -18.97 -9.03 7.78
N GLY A 172 -17.76 -8.76 8.29
CA GLY A 172 -16.89 -9.75 8.93
C GLY A 172 -16.01 -10.57 7.99
N SER A 173 -16.12 -10.37 6.67
CA SER A 173 -15.16 -10.85 5.69
C SER A 173 -13.98 -9.89 5.61
N THR A 174 -12.75 -10.41 5.55
CA THR A 174 -11.52 -9.63 5.37
C THR A 174 -10.76 -10.18 4.17
N CYS A 175 -10.44 -9.31 3.22
CA CYS A 175 -9.74 -9.66 1.99
C CYS A 175 -8.63 -8.66 1.70
N TYR A 176 -7.63 -9.07 0.92
CA TYR A 176 -6.48 -8.26 0.58
C TYR A 176 -6.31 -8.26 -0.94
N GLY A 177 -5.93 -7.12 -1.50
CA GLY A 177 -5.68 -6.99 -2.93
C GLY A 177 -4.53 -6.03 -3.23
N GLN A 178 -4.02 -6.10 -4.45
CA GLN A 178 -2.99 -5.21 -4.96
C GLN A 178 -3.59 -4.12 -5.83
N ILE A 179 -3.06 -2.89 -5.72
CA ILE A 179 -3.43 -1.80 -6.62
C ILE A 179 -2.86 -2.08 -8.01
N GLN A 180 -3.73 -2.17 -9.01
CA GLN A 180 -3.34 -2.45 -10.42
C GLN A 180 -3.91 -1.44 -11.43
N ASP A 181 -4.73 -0.50 -10.95
CA ASP A 181 -5.26 0.62 -11.73
C ASP A 181 -5.50 1.84 -10.83
N ALA A 182 -5.97 2.95 -11.41
CA ALA A 182 -6.41 4.14 -10.69
C ALA A 182 -7.83 4.56 -11.10
N GLY A 183 -8.59 5.12 -10.15
CA GLY A 183 -10.00 5.43 -10.33
C GLY A 183 -10.82 5.16 -9.06
N PRO A 184 -12.16 5.23 -9.09
CA PRO A 184 -13.00 5.57 -10.24
C PRO A 184 -13.30 7.07 -10.37
N GLY A 185 -13.30 7.57 -11.61
CA GLY A 185 -13.89 8.86 -12.00
C GLY A 185 -13.12 10.13 -11.58
N VAL A 186 -12.29 10.05 -10.54
CA VAL A 186 -11.31 11.04 -10.08
C VAL A 186 -9.97 10.33 -9.94
N TYR A 187 -8.87 11.03 -10.20
CA TYR A 187 -7.53 10.42 -10.31
C TYR A 187 -6.46 11.15 -9.49
N ASP A 188 -6.84 12.14 -8.69
CA ASP A 188 -5.95 13.01 -7.92
C ASP A 188 -6.44 13.24 -6.48
N ASP A 189 -7.27 12.35 -5.94
CA ASP A 189 -7.96 12.52 -4.66
C ASP A 189 -7.07 12.17 -3.44
N ALA A 190 -5.97 12.93 -3.27
CA ALA A 190 -5.00 12.73 -2.18
C ALA A 190 -5.64 12.85 -0.80
N GLU A 191 -6.57 13.78 -0.62
CA GLU A 191 -7.24 14.04 0.65
C GLU A 191 -8.07 12.84 1.11
N TYR A 192 -8.72 12.16 0.17
CA TYR A 192 -9.38 10.89 0.43
C TYR A 192 -8.37 9.76 0.60
N VAL A 193 -7.47 9.54 -0.35
CA VAL A 193 -6.65 8.32 -0.38
C VAL A 193 -5.65 8.25 0.78
N PHE A 194 -4.96 9.36 1.06
CA PHE A 194 -3.88 9.41 2.05
C PHE A 194 -4.25 10.17 3.33
N GLY A 195 -5.36 10.90 3.32
CA GLY A 195 -5.80 11.68 4.48
C GLY A 195 -6.15 10.83 5.69
N THR A 196 -5.90 11.38 6.88
CA THR A 196 -6.15 10.68 8.17
C THR A 196 -7.51 10.99 8.77
N LEU A 197 -8.35 11.77 8.07
CA LEU A 197 -9.62 12.27 8.58
C LEU A 197 -10.83 11.43 8.15
N ASP A 198 -10.59 10.28 7.51
CA ASP A 198 -11.65 9.41 6.95
C ASP A 198 -12.59 10.22 6.04
N GLN A 199 -12.00 10.96 5.09
CA GLN A 199 -12.74 11.78 4.12
C GLN A 199 -13.50 10.87 3.15
N ARG A 200 -14.55 11.41 2.52
CA ARG A 200 -15.27 10.66 1.48
C ARG A 200 -14.70 10.99 0.11
N PRO A 201 -14.74 10.05 -0.85
CA PRO A 201 -14.24 10.28 -2.20
C PRO A 201 -14.88 11.53 -2.81
N ALA A 202 -14.08 12.33 -3.51
CA ALA A 202 -14.54 13.48 -4.29
C ALA A 202 -15.41 13.06 -5.48
N ASN A 203 -15.29 11.81 -5.94
CA ASN A 203 -16.06 11.26 -7.04
C ASN A 203 -17.57 11.35 -6.78
N THR A 204 -18.32 11.82 -7.79
CA THR A 204 -19.79 11.88 -7.77
C THR A 204 -20.44 10.94 -8.80
N ARG A 205 -19.65 10.31 -9.66
CA ARG A 205 -20.09 9.26 -10.60
C ARG A 205 -20.19 7.93 -9.85
N PHE A 206 -20.82 6.93 -10.47
CA PHE A 206 -20.85 5.55 -9.95
C PHE A 206 -21.29 5.45 -8.48
N ASN A 207 -22.29 6.23 -8.08
CA ASN A 207 -22.79 6.29 -6.70
C ASN A 207 -21.76 6.81 -5.66
N GLY A 208 -20.79 7.61 -6.10
CA GLY A 208 -19.72 8.15 -5.25
C GLY A 208 -18.72 7.08 -4.82
N ALA A 209 -18.40 6.15 -5.73
CA ALA A 209 -17.43 5.10 -5.48
C ALA A 209 -16.04 5.68 -5.17
N GLY A 210 -15.37 5.06 -4.18
CA GLY A 210 -13.99 5.38 -3.79
C GLY A 210 -12.97 4.32 -4.19
N MET A 211 -13.43 3.20 -4.74
CA MET A 211 -12.60 2.15 -5.32
C MET A 211 -13.44 1.25 -6.21
N ASP A 212 -12.78 0.63 -7.17
CA ASP A 212 -13.23 -0.55 -7.89
C ASP A 212 -12.45 -1.78 -7.40
N VAL A 213 -13.17 -2.89 -7.28
CA VAL A 213 -12.59 -4.17 -6.86
C VAL A 213 -12.79 -5.24 -7.93
N SER A 214 -11.78 -6.08 -8.12
CA SER A 214 -11.85 -7.25 -9.00
C SER A 214 -12.99 -8.21 -8.63
N PRO A 215 -13.41 -9.11 -9.56
CA PRO A 215 -14.37 -10.16 -9.26
C PRO A 215 -13.92 -11.06 -8.09
N ALA A 216 -12.61 -11.32 -7.95
CA ALA A 216 -12.07 -12.12 -6.84
C ALA A 216 -12.29 -11.45 -5.48
N LEU A 217 -12.03 -10.14 -5.39
CA LEU A 217 -12.33 -9.36 -4.19
C LEU A 217 -13.83 -9.29 -3.92
N ALA A 218 -14.65 -9.03 -4.94
CA ALA A 218 -16.12 -9.00 -4.79
C ALA A 218 -16.66 -10.34 -4.25
N GLY A 219 -16.18 -11.47 -4.76
CA GLY A 219 -16.56 -12.80 -4.24
C GLY A 219 -16.04 -13.08 -2.84
N CYS A 220 -14.81 -12.65 -2.52
CA CYS A 220 -14.21 -12.80 -1.21
C CYS A 220 -14.94 -11.97 -0.14
N LEU A 221 -15.29 -10.73 -0.47
CA LEU A 221 -16.04 -9.78 0.36
C LEU A 221 -17.55 -10.04 0.35
N GLN A 222 -18.01 -11.02 -0.42
CA GLN A 222 -19.41 -11.43 -0.51
C GLN A 222 -20.34 -10.30 -0.96
N PHE A 223 -19.95 -9.59 -2.02
CA PHE A 223 -20.81 -8.60 -2.66
C PHE A 223 -22.09 -9.26 -3.15
N GLU A 224 -23.22 -8.59 -2.93
CA GLU A 224 -24.55 -9.13 -3.24
C GLU A 224 -24.81 -9.16 -4.75
N GLN A 225 -24.16 -8.28 -5.50
CA GLN A 225 -24.31 -8.12 -6.94
C GLN A 225 -22.97 -8.39 -7.63
N LEU A 226 -23.04 -9.10 -8.75
CA LEU A 226 -21.87 -9.48 -9.53
C LEU A 226 -21.19 -8.27 -10.20
N ASN A 227 -21.99 -7.37 -10.75
CA ASN A 227 -21.56 -6.09 -11.32
C ASN A 227 -22.40 -5.00 -10.66
N GLY A 228 -22.04 -4.64 -9.42
CA GLY A 228 -22.82 -3.77 -8.56
C GLY A 228 -22.06 -2.51 -8.17
N ALA A 229 -22.81 -1.43 -7.88
CA ALA A 229 -22.29 -0.14 -7.45
C ALA A 229 -22.85 0.32 -6.08
N GLN A 230 -23.13 -0.65 -5.22
CA GLN A 230 -23.85 -0.44 -3.95
C GLN A 230 -23.16 -1.07 -2.75
N ALA A 231 -22.16 -1.94 -2.98
CA ALA A 231 -21.43 -2.56 -1.90
C ALA A 231 -20.64 -1.50 -1.15
N ARG A 232 -20.56 -1.66 0.17
CA ARG A 232 -19.83 -0.76 1.06
C ARG A 232 -18.77 -1.55 1.80
N VAL A 233 -17.56 -1.01 1.86
CA VAL A 233 -16.39 -1.63 2.48
C VAL A 233 -15.69 -0.62 3.38
N ASP A 234 -14.99 -1.14 4.38
CA ASP A 234 -13.94 -0.41 5.07
C ASP A 234 -12.61 -0.84 4.47
N TRP A 235 -11.67 0.08 4.25
CA TRP A 235 -10.35 -0.27 3.72
C TRP A 235 -9.22 0.54 4.34
N LYS A 236 -8.01 -0.01 4.25
CA LYS A 236 -6.76 0.70 4.54
C LYS A 236 -5.59 0.10 3.78
N PHE A 237 -4.55 0.89 3.55
CA PHE A 237 -3.26 0.33 3.15
C PHE A 237 -2.70 -0.61 4.22
N VAL A 238 -1.88 -1.56 3.79
CA VAL A 238 -1.10 -2.45 4.64
C VAL A 238 0.25 -2.73 3.99
N GLU A 239 1.26 -3.04 4.79
CA GLU A 239 2.54 -3.50 4.24
C GLU A 239 2.44 -4.96 3.80
N GLU A 240 3.24 -5.36 2.80
CA GLU A 240 3.25 -6.74 2.30
C GLU A 240 3.54 -7.76 3.41
N SER A 241 4.40 -7.41 4.37
CA SER A 241 4.74 -8.24 5.54
C SER A 241 3.54 -8.45 6.49
N GLU A 242 2.55 -7.56 6.47
CA GLU A 242 1.32 -7.67 7.25
C GLU A 242 0.23 -8.47 6.54
N VAL A 243 0.39 -8.77 5.25
CA VAL A 243 -0.61 -9.53 4.47
C VAL A 243 -0.53 -11.02 4.83
N PRO A 244 -1.56 -11.58 5.50
CA PRO A 244 -1.55 -12.97 5.90
C PRO A 244 -1.67 -13.90 4.70
N ASP A 245 -1.30 -15.17 4.89
CA ASP A 245 -1.49 -16.19 3.87
C ASP A 245 -2.97 -16.37 3.54
N GLY A 246 -3.29 -16.40 2.25
CA GLY A 246 -4.65 -16.48 1.72
C GLY A 246 -4.63 -16.61 0.20
N PRO A 247 -5.82 -16.70 -0.44
CA PRO A 247 -5.92 -16.87 -1.89
C PRO A 247 -5.23 -15.73 -2.67
N TRP A 248 -5.23 -14.51 -2.14
CA TRP A 248 -4.56 -13.33 -2.69
C TRP A 248 -3.02 -13.45 -2.78
N LYS A 249 -2.38 -14.38 -2.04
CA LYS A 249 -0.92 -14.63 -2.13
C LYS A 249 -0.55 -15.82 -3.01
N ILE A 250 -1.52 -16.51 -3.61
CA ILE A 250 -1.23 -17.64 -4.52
C ILE A 250 -0.47 -17.16 -5.76
N LEU A 251 -0.80 -15.96 -6.24
CA LEU A 251 -0.15 -15.32 -7.39
C LEU A 251 -0.05 -13.83 -7.11
N VAL A 252 1.17 -13.34 -6.84
CA VAL A 252 1.44 -11.91 -6.56
C VAL A 252 1.97 -11.24 -7.83
N THR A 253 1.39 -10.11 -8.21
CA THR A 253 1.91 -9.28 -9.29
C THR A 253 3.15 -8.54 -8.80
N THR A 254 4.25 -8.69 -9.53
CA THR A 254 5.54 -8.02 -9.25
C THR A 254 6.03 -7.18 -10.41
N ALA A 255 5.35 -7.23 -11.56
CA ALA A 255 5.69 -6.39 -12.70
C ALA A 255 5.47 -4.91 -12.37
N GLY A 256 6.41 -4.06 -12.77
CA GLY A 256 6.29 -2.60 -12.65
C GLY A 256 5.36 -2.01 -13.71
N VAL A 257 5.41 -0.69 -13.86
CA VAL A 257 4.65 0.03 -14.90
C VAL A 257 5.05 -0.48 -16.29
N VAL A 258 4.05 -0.78 -17.13
CA VAL A 258 4.26 -1.05 -18.56
C VAL A 258 3.76 0.18 -19.33
N PRO A 259 4.67 1.02 -19.86
CA PRO A 259 4.32 2.32 -20.42
C PRO A 259 3.62 2.18 -21.77
N PHE A 260 2.73 3.12 -22.08
CA PHE A 260 2.15 3.26 -23.41
C PHE A 260 3.25 3.60 -24.42
N GLU A 261 3.42 2.76 -25.46
CA GLU A 261 4.42 2.99 -26.50
C GLU A 261 4.20 4.37 -27.17
N GLY A 262 5.23 5.22 -27.16
CA GLY A 262 5.23 6.51 -27.87
C GLY A 262 4.85 7.74 -27.05
N ARG A 263 4.81 7.65 -25.71
CA ARG A 263 4.89 8.82 -24.81
C ARG A 263 6.25 8.86 -24.11
#